data_AF-C0Q9M5-F1
#
_entry.id   AF-C0Q9M5-F1
#
_cell.length_a   1.000
_cell.length_b   1.000
_cell.length_c   1.000
_cell.angle_alpha   90.00
_cell.angle_beta   90.00
_cell.angle_gamma   90.00
#
_symmetry.space_group_name_H-M   'P 1'
#
loop_
_entity.id
_entity.type
_entity.pdbx_description
1 polymer ?
#
loop_
_entity_poly.entity_id
_entity_poly.type
_entity_poly.pdbx_seq_one_letter_code
_entity_poly.pdbx_strand_id
1 'polypeptide(L)'
;MTGEALINGHTQMGADDVMVSDGTHKLSFNGHIVSFFDAVEDKEEQVKFEIVVKALLQIDKVLTGPDDVSDMLPPPLVPRQVFDDDGEFNPLEILLDHVLKKGHLHEINRRPRIDMRYDDRVLPVSRAKRLSPSAHRHLAAHSECWQRRTLTGIQPKKIMGQISEDEYGLYENRVYARLLDRLDRSLNKRLQELSELLENFDEGLKLESADSLNYRLRNSLFSLWGETFTSMESVSLVRCKIERVQKRLKEYSKSIKGLIQGNLYNRVPRNAQVASKIQLTNILAHDQHYRFIVKLWNSSLEGNDKNILPEEKYKKNMALQLAYINYCKLLIVRSLKELGYFSKSKGIHGCRFLFKGHELTVTLKKASWEIENKRSGQKLILIPIASWNSEGLKTIKEGDKLIIPCCLNSVGNTFLTPSDWITGKYDGPLVLSPLDFYVQERLVSLLISWILLKPFQAYGQLINKLPRTIMPQLKNIKSCKVEGEYSVRLLEPISDRDAGLILNALEAANADGSRAQFETAKVFMDQITRCPFCQEEAKLTPWEGGQAFKAVCSRSDCKLEWGIFCRSHEIPNVRFYTKDRKKGGFKNNGRWSDQYELKCPERN
;
A
#
# COMPACT_ATOMS: atom_id res chain seq x y z
N MET A 1 -5.96 -19.90 30.51
CA MET A 1 -4.73 -19.15 30.81
C MET A 1 -4.71 -17.92 29.91
N THR A 2 -5.37 -16.85 30.34
CA THR A 2 -5.36 -15.54 29.68
C THR A 2 -4.17 -14.76 30.23
N GLY A 3 -2.96 -15.15 29.84
CA GLY A 3 -1.74 -14.49 30.27
C GLY A 3 -1.37 -13.44 29.25
N GLU A 4 -1.53 -12.16 29.58
CA GLU A 4 -0.94 -11.07 28.80
C GLU A 4 0.58 -11.21 28.82
N ALA A 5 1.17 -11.23 27.64
CA ALA A 5 2.60 -11.32 27.40
C ALA A 5 3.21 -9.92 27.36
N LEU A 6 4.22 -9.64 28.19
CA LEU A 6 5.00 -8.41 28.07
C LEU A 6 6.10 -8.60 27.01
N ILE A 7 5.93 -7.95 25.87
CA ILE A 7 6.83 -7.98 24.72
C ILE A 7 7.77 -6.78 24.78
N ASN A 8 9.07 -7.02 24.56
CA ASN A 8 10.12 -6.00 24.54
C ASN A 8 10.13 -5.08 25.78
N GLY A 9 9.60 -5.56 26.91
CA GLY A 9 9.57 -4.83 28.19
C GLY A 9 8.58 -3.67 28.29
N HIS A 10 7.75 -3.40 27.27
CA HIS A 10 6.83 -2.25 27.28
C HIS A 10 5.43 -2.53 26.71
N THR A 11 5.26 -3.56 25.88
CA THR A 11 3.98 -3.83 25.20
C THR A 11 3.30 -5.05 25.80
N GLN A 12 2.08 -4.89 26.31
CA GLN A 12 1.23 -6.02 26.72
C GLN A 12 0.44 -6.53 25.51
N MET A 13 0.51 -7.83 25.23
CA MET A 13 -0.29 -8.49 24.20
C MET A 13 -1.03 -9.70 24.76
N GLY A 14 -2.31 -9.80 24.45
CA GLY A 14 -3.12 -10.99 24.66
C GLY A 14 -3.02 -11.98 23.50
N ALA A 15 -3.64 -13.15 23.69
CA ALA A 15 -3.88 -14.05 22.56
C ALA A 15 -4.82 -13.38 21.56
N ASP A 16 -4.54 -13.54 20.26
CA ASP A 16 -5.28 -12.96 19.13
C ASP A 16 -5.05 -11.47 18.83
N ASP A 17 -4.16 -10.80 19.55
CA ASP A 17 -3.74 -9.44 19.24
C ASP A 17 -2.87 -9.37 17.98
N VAL A 18 -2.94 -8.23 17.28
CA VAL A 18 -2.15 -8.00 16.07
C VAL A 18 -0.70 -7.70 16.43
N MET A 19 0.22 -8.49 15.86
CA MET A 19 1.65 -8.27 16.02
C MET A 19 2.15 -7.14 15.12
N VAL A 20 2.82 -6.17 15.73
CA VAL A 20 3.32 -4.97 15.05
C VAL A 20 4.73 -4.64 15.55
N SER A 21 5.60 -4.22 14.64
CA SER A 21 6.98 -3.81 14.92
C SER A 21 7.02 -2.51 15.74
N ASP A 22 7.90 -2.45 16.74
CA ASP A 22 8.23 -1.24 17.52
C ASP A 22 9.43 -0.47 16.94
N GLY A 23 9.92 -0.88 15.76
CA GLY A 23 11.09 -0.31 15.09
C GLY A 23 12.44 -0.89 15.54
N THR A 24 12.47 -1.80 16.50
CA THR A 24 13.69 -2.54 16.86
C THR A 24 13.96 -3.74 15.94
N HIS A 25 13.00 -4.05 15.06
CA HIS A 25 12.96 -5.20 14.15
C HIS A 25 13.07 -6.56 14.87
N LYS A 26 12.88 -6.59 16.19
CA LYS A 26 12.95 -7.80 17.01
C LYS A 26 11.80 -7.82 18.01
N LEU A 27 11.21 -8.98 18.19
CA LEU A 27 10.20 -9.28 19.19
C LEU A 27 10.81 -10.30 20.14
N SER A 28 11.08 -9.88 21.36
CA SER A 28 11.55 -10.75 22.44
C SER A 28 10.39 -11.10 23.36
N PHE A 29 10.15 -12.40 23.53
CA PHE A 29 9.12 -12.94 24.42
C PHE A 29 9.62 -14.23 25.07
N ASN A 30 9.64 -14.29 26.42
CA ASN A 30 10.04 -15.46 27.20
C ASN A 30 11.35 -16.15 26.73
N GLY A 31 12.34 -15.36 26.29
CA GLY A 31 13.63 -15.86 25.78
C GLY A 31 13.64 -16.26 24.30
N HIS A 32 12.50 -16.26 23.61
CA HIS A 32 12.41 -16.38 22.16
C HIS A 32 12.55 -15.00 21.49
N ILE A 33 13.26 -14.96 20.37
CA ILE A 33 13.42 -13.75 19.56
C ILE A 33 12.88 -14.04 18.17
N VAL A 34 11.91 -13.25 17.73
CA VAL A 34 11.39 -13.24 16.35
C VAL A 34 11.84 -11.94 15.69
N SER A 35 12.20 -11.97 14.42
CA SER A 35 12.60 -10.77 13.68
C SER A 35 11.48 -10.30 12.75
N PHE A 36 11.31 -8.99 12.64
CA PHE A 36 10.45 -8.38 11.62
C PHE A 36 11.27 -8.11 10.35
N PHE A 37 10.70 -8.43 9.19
CA PHE A 37 11.27 -8.15 7.87
C PHE A 37 10.42 -7.10 7.14
N ASP A 38 10.29 -5.93 7.77
CA ASP A 38 9.45 -4.81 7.34
C ASP A 38 10.23 -3.64 6.71
N ALA A 39 11.57 -3.73 6.67
CA ALA A 39 12.41 -2.69 6.12
C ALA A 39 12.25 -2.57 4.59
N VAL A 40 11.99 -1.35 4.11
CA VAL A 40 12.05 -1.03 2.68
C VAL A 40 13.46 -0.54 2.37
N GLU A 41 14.25 -1.39 1.74
CA GLU A 41 15.66 -1.08 1.46
C GLU A 41 15.82 -0.05 0.34
N ASP A 42 14.93 -0.11 -0.66
CA ASP A 42 14.94 0.82 -1.78
C ASP A 42 14.34 2.18 -1.40
N LYS A 43 15.02 3.27 -1.81
CA LYS A 43 14.65 4.63 -1.42
C LYS A 43 13.38 5.13 -2.13
N GLU A 44 13.16 4.72 -3.37
CA GLU A 44 11.97 5.13 -4.13
C GLU A 44 10.74 4.41 -3.59
N GLU A 45 10.87 3.12 -3.31
CA GLU A 45 9.84 2.31 -2.66
C GLU A 45 9.50 2.79 -1.24
N GLN A 46 10.50 3.25 -0.48
CA GLN A 46 10.27 3.87 0.84
C GLN A 46 9.43 5.15 0.74
N VAL A 47 9.65 5.97 -0.30
CA VAL A 47 8.86 7.19 -0.54
C VAL A 47 7.40 6.83 -0.86
N LYS A 48 7.19 5.85 -1.73
CA LYS A 48 5.84 5.33 -2.05
C LYS A 48 5.13 4.80 -0.82
N PHE A 49 5.84 4.03 0.02
CA PHE A 49 5.30 3.53 1.27
C PHE A 49 4.82 4.65 2.18
N GLU A 50 5.60 5.72 2.34
CA GLU A 50 5.21 6.87 3.16
C GLU A 50 3.98 7.60 2.61
N ILE A 51 3.84 7.74 1.29
CA ILE A 51 2.63 8.31 0.67
C ILE A 51 1.42 7.41 0.95
N VAL A 52 1.57 6.09 0.82
CA VAL A 52 0.51 5.12 1.15
C VAL A 52 0.11 5.21 2.62
N VAL A 53 1.07 5.33 3.54
CA VAL A 53 0.80 5.52 4.98
C VAL A 53 -0.02 6.80 5.21
N LYS A 54 0.38 7.93 4.62
CA LYS A 54 -0.39 9.20 4.71
C LYS A 54 -1.82 9.01 4.17
N ALA A 55 -1.95 8.38 3.01
CA ALA A 55 -3.25 8.13 2.37
C ALA A 55 -4.16 7.26 3.24
N LEU A 56 -3.67 6.14 3.76
CA LEU A 56 -4.45 5.23 4.62
C LEU A 56 -4.93 5.91 5.89
N LEU A 57 -4.04 6.64 6.58
CA LEU A 57 -4.42 7.37 7.79
C LEU A 57 -5.44 8.47 7.49
N GLN A 58 -5.37 9.11 6.33
CA GLN A 58 -6.34 10.13 5.95
C GLN A 58 -7.69 9.52 5.57
N ILE A 59 -7.72 8.39 4.85
CA ILE A 59 -8.95 7.65 4.56
C ILE A 59 -9.59 7.19 5.87
N ASP A 60 -8.80 6.63 6.80
CA ASP A 60 -9.30 6.14 8.09
C ASP A 60 -9.92 7.26 8.93
N LYS A 61 -9.32 8.46 8.95
CA LYS A 61 -9.92 9.64 9.60
C LYS A 61 -11.29 9.99 9.01
N VAL A 62 -11.46 9.88 7.69
CA VAL A 62 -12.76 10.13 7.03
C VAL A 62 -13.76 9.03 7.37
N LEU A 63 -13.30 7.78 7.49
CA LEU A 63 -14.14 6.63 7.82
C LEU A 63 -14.58 6.56 9.29
N THR A 64 -13.79 7.11 10.20
CA THR A 64 -14.02 7.07 11.66
C THR A 64 -14.45 8.42 12.24
N GLY A 65 -14.61 9.44 11.39
CA GLY A 65 -14.98 10.78 11.78
C GLY A 65 -16.42 10.87 12.33
N PRO A 66 -16.74 11.92 13.10
CA PRO A 66 -18.06 12.10 13.72
C PRO A 66 -19.20 12.29 12.72
N ASP A 67 -18.90 12.58 11.44
CA ASP A 67 -19.86 12.68 10.32
C ASP A 67 -20.25 11.31 9.74
N ASP A 68 -20.46 10.33 10.63
CA ASP A 68 -20.78 8.89 10.43
C ASP A 68 -22.07 8.63 9.62
N VAL A 69 -22.67 9.66 9.03
CA VAL A 69 -24.01 9.68 8.42
C VAL A 69 -23.98 9.97 6.91
N SER A 70 -22.81 10.22 6.31
CA SER A 70 -22.73 10.29 4.85
C SER A 70 -22.93 8.90 4.24
N ASP A 71 -23.96 8.73 3.41
CA ASP A 71 -24.18 7.51 2.62
C ASP A 71 -23.05 7.25 1.60
N MET A 72 -22.19 8.25 1.36
CA MET A 72 -21.10 8.21 0.37
C MET A 72 -19.84 7.58 0.96
N LEU A 73 -19.35 6.53 0.29
CA LEU A 73 -18.06 5.91 0.60
C LEU A 73 -16.94 6.71 -0.06
N PRO A 74 -15.87 7.09 0.66
CA PRO A 74 -14.76 7.81 0.05
C PRO A 74 -14.08 6.95 -1.04
N PRO A 75 -13.44 7.58 -2.04
CA PRO A 75 -12.66 6.86 -3.02
C PRO A 75 -11.46 6.16 -2.32
N PRO A 76 -11.11 4.93 -2.73
CA PRO A 76 -10.02 4.15 -2.13
C PRO A 76 -8.63 4.52 -2.68
N LEU A 77 -8.50 5.66 -3.37
CA LEU A 77 -7.23 6.14 -3.93
C LEU A 77 -6.62 7.21 -3.01
N VAL A 78 -5.44 7.73 -3.36
CA VAL A 78 -4.81 8.83 -2.62
C VAL A 78 -5.79 10.00 -2.44
N PRO A 79 -6.15 10.38 -1.19
CA PRO A 79 -7.10 11.46 -0.97
C PRO A 79 -6.54 12.82 -1.38
N ARG A 80 -7.42 13.71 -1.85
CA ARG A 80 -7.09 15.12 -2.15
C ARG A 80 -6.30 15.80 -1.03
N GLN A 81 -6.65 15.54 0.23
CA GLN A 81 -5.99 16.16 1.38
C GLN A 81 -4.48 15.89 1.42
N VAL A 82 -4.04 14.69 1.03
CA VAL A 82 -2.60 14.35 0.99
C VAL A 82 -1.88 15.25 -0.02
N PHE A 83 -2.50 15.51 -1.17
CA PHE A 83 -1.96 16.41 -2.18
C PHE A 83 -1.97 17.87 -1.76
N ASP A 84 -3.02 18.32 -1.05
CA ASP A 84 -3.10 19.69 -0.54
C ASP A 84 -2.04 19.91 0.57
N ASP A 85 -1.89 18.98 1.51
CA ASP A 85 -0.88 19.04 2.58
C ASP A 85 0.55 19.01 2.00
N ASP A 86 0.82 18.12 1.04
CA ASP A 86 2.11 18.08 0.35
C ASP A 86 2.29 19.21 -0.67
N GLY A 87 1.23 19.95 -1.00
CA GLY A 87 1.25 21.16 -1.83
C GLY A 87 1.66 22.43 -1.08
N GLU A 88 1.95 22.33 0.21
CA GLU A 88 2.37 23.41 1.09
C GLU A 88 3.82 23.24 1.57
N PHE A 89 4.42 24.36 1.99
CA PHE A 89 5.77 24.35 2.55
C PHE A 89 5.70 23.91 4.01
N ASN A 90 6.53 22.95 4.40
CA ASN A 90 6.66 22.58 5.80
C ASN A 90 7.41 23.67 6.61
N PRO A 91 7.37 23.65 7.96
CA PRO A 91 8.04 24.65 8.79
C PRO A 91 9.55 24.79 8.51
N LEU A 92 10.22 23.68 8.20
CA LEU A 92 11.65 23.66 7.85
C LEU A 92 11.91 24.42 6.54
N GLU A 93 11.07 24.22 5.53
CA GLU A 93 11.17 24.85 4.21
C GLU A 93 10.88 26.35 4.26
N ILE A 94 9.89 26.75 5.06
CA ILE A 94 9.59 28.17 5.32
C ILE A 94 10.80 28.84 5.99
N LEU A 95 11.37 28.19 7.01
CA LEU A 95 12.56 28.71 7.69
C LEU A 95 13.77 28.74 6.74
N LEU A 96 13.96 27.70 5.94
CA LEU A 96 15.06 27.60 4.98
C LEU A 96 14.98 28.68 3.92
N ASP A 97 13.79 28.97 3.39
CA ASP A 97 13.56 30.10 2.46
C ASP A 97 14.07 31.41 3.06
N HIS A 98 13.67 31.69 4.29
CA HIS A 98 14.05 32.91 4.99
C HIS A 98 15.56 33.03 5.17
N VAL A 99 16.20 31.93 5.60
CA VAL A 99 17.64 31.87 5.86
C VAL A 99 18.45 32.00 4.56
N LEU A 100 18.01 31.36 3.47
CA LEU A 100 18.65 31.44 2.16
C LEU A 100 18.50 32.84 1.55
N LYS A 101 17.29 33.42 1.57
CA LYS A 101 17.04 34.79 1.07
C LYS A 101 17.91 35.83 1.78
N LYS A 102 18.09 35.70 3.09
CA LYS A 102 18.96 36.59 3.89
C LYS A 102 20.46 36.28 3.78
N GLY A 103 20.83 35.24 3.04
CA GLY A 103 22.24 34.90 2.81
C GLY A 103 22.99 34.40 4.04
N HIS A 104 22.31 34.00 5.12
CA HIS A 104 23.00 33.64 6.37
C HIS A 104 23.95 32.45 6.21
N LEU A 105 23.53 31.39 5.51
CA LEU A 105 24.40 30.23 5.25
C LEU A 105 25.56 30.56 4.31
N HIS A 106 25.36 31.52 3.39
CA HIS A 106 26.40 31.98 2.46
C HIS A 106 27.46 32.79 3.19
N GLU A 107 27.06 33.66 4.13
CA GLU A 107 28.00 34.45 4.92
C GLU A 107 28.85 33.57 5.83
N ILE A 108 28.28 32.50 6.42
CA ILE A 108 29.04 31.52 7.20
C ILE A 108 30.09 30.81 6.34
N ASN A 109 29.73 30.39 5.11
CA ASN A 109 30.69 29.77 4.20
C ASN A 109 31.78 30.76 3.74
N ARG A 110 31.44 32.05 3.56
CA ARG A 110 32.38 33.09 3.12
C ARG A 110 33.32 33.54 4.24
N ARG A 111 32.80 33.70 5.45
CA ARG A 111 33.50 34.18 6.64
C ARG A 111 33.21 33.26 7.84
N PRO A 112 33.75 32.03 7.83
CA PRO A 112 33.62 31.13 8.97
C PRO A 112 34.31 31.72 10.20
N ARG A 113 33.85 31.30 11.38
CA ARG A 113 34.62 31.53 12.60
C ARG A 113 35.79 30.54 12.59
N ILE A 114 36.98 31.06 12.78
CA ILE A 114 38.25 30.31 12.73
C ILE A 114 38.98 30.64 14.03
N ASP A 115 39.59 29.64 14.64
CA ASP A 115 40.51 29.83 15.77
C ASP A 115 41.95 29.55 15.32
N MET A 116 42.94 30.03 16.07
CA MET A 116 44.35 29.83 15.75
C MET A 116 44.93 28.67 16.57
N ARG A 117 45.43 27.63 15.91
CA ARG A 117 46.14 26.52 16.55
C ARG A 117 47.64 26.63 16.31
N TYR A 118 48.43 26.41 17.35
CA TYR A 118 49.89 26.35 17.24
C TYR A 118 50.36 24.90 17.18
N ASP A 119 50.95 24.51 16.06
CA ASP A 119 51.52 23.18 15.88
C ASP A 119 53.05 23.25 15.96
N ASP A 120 53.62 22.38 16.80
CA ASP A 120 55.06 22.22 16.94
C ASP A 120 55.63 21.45 15.74
N ARG A 121 56.51 22.07 14.96
CA ARG A 121 57.23 21.43 13.84
C ARG A 121 58.70 21.80 13.83
N VAL A 122 59.54 20.84 13.41
CA VAL A 122 60.98 21.09 13.22
C VAL A 122 61.20 21.84 11.91
N LEU A 123 61.71 23.06 12.01
CA LEU A 123 61.90 23.97 10.87
C LEU A 123 63.34 24.45 10.81
N PRO A 124 63.85 24.87 9.64
CA PRO A 124 65.10 25.63 9.58
C PRO A 124 65.02 26.84 10.49
N VAL A 125 66.12 27.15 11.20
CA VAL A 125 66.15 28.26 12.17
C VAL A 125 65.72 29.58 11.56
N SER A 126 66.03 29.81 10.28
CA SER A 126 65.62 31.01 9.53
C SER A 126 64.10 31.15 9.32
N ARG A 127 63.32 30.06 9.43
CA ARG A 127 61.85 30.06 9.25
C ARG A 127 61.09 30.00 10.57
N ALA A 128 61.75 29.71 11.69
CA ALA A 128 61.10 29.60 12.99
C ALA A 128 60.88 31.00 13.60
N LYS A 129 59.63 31.48 13.61
CA LYS A 129 59.26 32.76 14.21
C LYS A 129 59.01 32.68 15.72
N ARG A 130 58.44 31.57 16.19
CA ARG A 130 58.14 31.28 17.61
C ARG A 130 58.69 29.91 17.95
N LEU A 131 59.36 29.79 19.10
CA LEU A 131 59.93 28.52 19.56
C LEU A 131 58.91 27.74 20.38
N SER A 132 58.88 26.42 20.20
CA SER A 132 58.11 25.54 21.10
C SER A 132 58.74 25.57 22.50
N PRO A 133 57.94 25.48 23.58
CA PRO A 133 58.46 25.28 24.94
C PRO A 133 59.38 24.04 25.05
N SER A 134 59.20 23.05 24.18
CA SER A 134 60.02 21.83 24.15
C SER A 134 61.26 21.93 23.25
N ALA A 135 61.51 23.09 22.62
CA ALA A 135 62.53 23.24 21.59
C ALA A 135 63.94 22.90 22.07
N HIS A 136 64.32 23.32 23.29
CA HIS A 136 65.63 23.00 23.85
C HIS A 136 65.80 21.50 24.13
N ARG A 137 64.74 20.84 24.63
CA ARG A 137 64.74 19.39 24.91
C ARG A 137 64.84 18.59 23.62
N HIS A 138 64.05 18.95 22.61
CA HIS A 138 64.11 18.30 21.30
C HIS A 138 65.48 18.53 20.64
N LEU A 139 66.03 19.74 20.71
CA LEU A 139 67.34 20.03 20.15
C LEU A 139 68.45 19.23 20.85
N ALA A 140 68.40 19.05 22.17
CA ALA A 140 69.37 18.25 22.90
C ALA A 140 69.28 16.75 22.54
N ALA A 141 68.07 16.22 22.31
CA ALA A 141 67.85 14.81 21.97
C ALA A 141 68.20 14.46 20.51
N HIS A 142 68.07 15.42 19.59
CA HIS A 142 68.20 15.18 18.14
C HIS A 142 69.43 15.88 17.55
N SER A 143 70.57 15.19 17.58
CA SER A 143 71.86 15.71 17.10
C SER A 143 71.89 16.02 15.60
N GLU A 144 71.02 15.39 14.82
CA GLU A 144 70.77 15.65 13.39
C GLU A 144 70.22 17.06 13.11
N CYS A 145 69.67 17.73 14.13
CA CYS A 145 69.20 19.11 14.01
C CYS A 145 70.33 20.13 14.16
N TRP A 146 71.57 19.70 14.44
CA TRP A 146 72.71 20.58 14.71
C TRP A 146 73.42 20.97 13.40
N GLN A 147 73.90 22.21 13.33
CA GLN A 147 74.76 22.66 12.24
C GLN A 147 76.23 22.47 12.59
N ARG A 148 76.63 22.85 13.80
CA ARG A 148 77.97 22.63 14.37
C ARG A 148 77.93 22.73 15.90
N ARG A 149 78.89 22.08 16.55
CA ARG A 149 79.15 22.22 18.00
C ARG A 149 80.23 23.28 18.19
N THR A 150 79.99 24.27 19.03
CA THR A 150 80.97 25.29 19.43
C THR A 150 81.36 25.08 20.89
N LEU A 151 82.50 25.64 21.31
CA LEU A 151 83.00 25.52 22.69
C LEU A 151 81.99 26.04 23.74
N THR A 152 81.07 26.91 23.34
CA THR A 152 80.05 27.53 24.19
C THR A 152 78.66 26.90 24.06
N GLY A 153 78.44 25.94 23.15
CA GLY A 153 77.12 25.35 22.93
C GLY A 153 76.92 24.73 21.56
N ILE A 154 75.65 24.51 21.19
CA ILE A 154 75.26 23.89 19.93
C ILE A 154 74.63 24.95 19.04
N GLN A 155 75.11 25.08 17.79
CA GLN A 155 74.45 25.92 16.80
C GLN A 155 73.43 25.06 16.02
N PRO A 156 72.11 25.30 16.16
CA PRO A 156 71.09 24.53 15.46
C PRO A 156 71.04 24.88 13.96
N LYS A 157 70.85 23.86 13.11
CA LYS A 157 70.46 23.99 11.70
C LYS A 157 68.93 24.04 11.57
N LYS A 158 68.24 23.21 12.36
CA LYS A 158 66.79 23.15 12.49
C LYS A 158 66.41 23.24 13.97
N ILE A 159 65.27 23.84 14.27
CA ILE A 159 64.75 23.99 15.63
C ILE A 159 63.24 23.73 15.64
N MET A 160 62.73 23.19 16.75
CA MET A 160 61.29 23.00 16.93
C MET A 160 60.63 24.37 17.13
N GLY A 161 59.87 24.79 16.13
CA GLY A 161 59.12 26.04 16.14
C GLY A 161 57.62 25.79 16.13
N GLN A 162 56.85 26.79 16.57
CA GLN A 162 55.40 26.81 16.48
C GLN A 162 54.97 27.48 15.18
N ILE A 163 54.20 26.77 14.38
CA ILE A 163 53.49 27.32 13.22
C ILE A 163 52.05 27.59 13.65
N SER A 164 51.59 28.82 13.41
CA SER A 164 50.17 29.15 13.50
C SER A 164 49.44 28.57 12.29
N GLU A 165 48.56 27.59 12.51
CA GLU A 165 47.63 27.07 11.51
C GLU A 165 46.20 27.51 11.87
N ASP A 166 45.40 27.82 10.85
CA ASP A 166 43.99 28.17 11.01
C ASP A 166 43.16 26.91 11.31
N GLU A 167 42.51 26.85 12.46
CA GLU A 167 41.62 25.76 12.84
C GLU A 167 40.19 26.01 12.33
N TYR A 168 39.86 25.37 11.21
CA TYR A 168 38.50 25.37 10.65
C TYR A 168 37.57 24.37 11.36
N GLY A 169 38.13 23.44 12.13
CA GLY A 169 37.44 22.33 12.77
C GLY A 169 36.68 22.66 14.05
N LEU A 170 36.27 23.91 14.27
CA LEU A 170 35.44 24.30 15.41
C LEU A 170 34.12 23.54 15.45
N TYR A 171 33.56 23.37 16.66
CA TYR A 171 32.29 22.67 16.86
C TYR A 171 31.18 23.24 15.98
N GLU A 172 31.07 24.56 15.90
CA GLU A 172 30.05 25.27 15.14
C GLU A 172 30.17 25.04 13.63
N ASN A 173 31.39 24.99 13.10
CA ASN A 173 31.64 24.68 11.69
C ASN A 173 31.31 23.21 11.38
N ARG A 174 31.54 22.30 12.34
CA ARG A 174 31.08 20.89 12.23
C ARG A 174 29.56 20.81 12.20
N VAL A 175 28.87 21.54 13.09
CA VAL A 175 27.40 21.62 13.11
C VAL A 175 26.89 22.16 11.77
N TYR A 176 27.50 23.24 11.24
CA TYR A 176 27.16 23.78 9.93
C TYR A 176 27.27 22.74 8.80
N ALA A 177 28.42 22.05 8.69
CA ALA A 177 28.63 21.07 7.64
C ALA A 177 27.64 19.90 7.74
N ARG A 178 27.38 19.39 8.96
CA ARG A 178 26.42 18.30 9.18
C ARG A 178 24.97 18.75 8.99
N LEU A 179 24.65 20.02 9.22
CA LEU A 179 23.36 20.58 8.91
C LEU A 179 23.12 20.54 7.39
N LEU A 180 24.11 20.93 6.57
CA LEU A 180 23.99 20.86 5.11
C LEU A 180 23.72 19.43 4.63
N ASP A 181 24.40 18.42 5.19
CA ASP A 181 24.13 17.01 4.85
C ASP A 181 22.71 16.56 5.20
N ARG A 182 22.14 17.10 6.29
CA ARG A 182 20.76 16.80 6.71
C ARG A 182 19.76 17.50 5.81
N LEU A 183 19.99 18.78 5.52
CA LEU A 183 19.15 19.57 4.62
C LEU A 183 19.11 18.94 3.23
N ASP A 184 20.26 18.57 2.65
CA ASP A 184 20.31 17.92 1.34
C ASP A 184 19.51 16.61 1.32
N ARG A 185 19.68 15.75 2.34
CA ARG A 185 18.90 14.52 2.48
C ARG A 185 17.39 14.78 2.59
N SER A 186 16.99 15.73 3.43
CA SER A 186 15.56 16.08 3.62
C SER A 186 14.94 16.66 2.36
N LEU A 187 15.65 17.54 1.65
CA LEU A 187 15.20 18.16 0.41
C LEU A 187 15.11 17.13 -0.72
N ASN A 188 16.08 16.23 -0.84
CA ASN A 188 16.05 15.19 -1.86
C ASN A 188 14.88 14.22 -1.61
N LYS A 189 14.66 13.79 -0.36
CA LYS A 189 13.49 12.97 0.02
C LYS A 189 12.18 13.67 -0.33
N ARG A 190 12.04 14.93 0.09
CA ARG A 190 10.86 15.75 -0.20
C ARG A 190 10.62 15.93 -1.70
N LEU A 191 11.68 16.16 -2.48
CA LEU A 191 11.57 16.26 -3.94
C LEU A 191 11.11 14.95 -4.59
N GLN A 192 11.53 13.80 -4.07
CA GLN A 192 11.06 12.49 -4.52
C GLN A 192 9.57 12.29 -4.19
N GLU A 193 9.12 12.63 -2.98
CA GLU A 193 7.70 12.60 -2.61
C GLU A 193 6.83 13.41 -3.58
N LEU A 194 7.24 14.65 -3.87
CA LEU A 194 6.50 15.51 -4.80
C LEU A 194 6.51 14.97 -6.24
N SER A 195 7.62 14.37 -6.67
CA SER A 195 7.69 13.74 -8.00
C SER A 195 6.73 12.55 -8.10
N GLU A 196 6.71 11.66 -7.10
CA GLU A 196 5.81 10.50 -7.07
C GLU A 196 4.33 10.94 -7.09
N LEU A 197 3.96 11.99 -6.35
CA LEU A 197 2.60 12.55 -6.40
C LEU A 197 2.25 13.13 -7.78
N LEU A 198 3.19 13.82 -8.44
CA LEU A 198 2.99 14.32 -9.81
C LEU A 198 2.89 13.18 -10.83
N GLU A 199 3.67 12.12 -10.67
CA GLU A 199 3.58 10.92 -11.49
C GLU A 199 2.22 10.25 -11.32
N ASN A 200 1.72 10.12 -10.09
CA ASN A 200 0.37 9.61 -9.83
C ASN A 200 -0.72 10.47 -10.52
N PHE A 201 -0.57 11.81 -10.54
CA PHE A 201 -1.45 12.69 -11.32
C PHE A 201 -1.39 12.40 -12.83
N ASP A 202 -0.18 12.30 -13.38
CA ASP A 202 0.02 12.05 -14.81
C ASP A 202 -0.51 10.67 -15.22
N GLU A 203 -0.39 9.65 -14.35
CA GLU A 203 -1.02 8.34 -14.55
C GLU A 203 -2.54 8.43 -14.57
N GLY A 204 -3.15 9.15 -13.62
CA GLY A 204 -4.59 9.39 -13.59
C GLY A 204 -5.11 10.07 -14.86
N LEU A 205 -4.40 11.09 -15.36
CA LEU A 205 -4.74 11.78 -16.61
C LEU A 205 -4.56 10.89 -17.84
N LYS A 206 -3.54 10.03 -17.87
CA LYS A 206 -3.33 9.07 -18.97
C LYS A 206 -4.47 8.06 -19.08
N LEU A 207 -5.22 7.79 -18.01
CA LEU A 207 -6.39 6.90 -18.07
C LEU A 207 -7.44 7.41 -19.07
N GLU A 208 -7.65 8.72 -19.19
CA GLU A 208 -8.67 9.28 -20.10
C GLU A 208 -8.42 8.91 -21.56
N SER A 209 -7.15 8.93 -21.98
CA SER A 209 -6.71 8.73 -23.37
C SER A 209 -6.15 7.32 -23.64
N ALA A 210 -6.31 6.38 -22.70
CA ALA A 210 -5.75 5.04 -22.82
C ALA A 210 -6.54 4.15 -23.80
N ASP A 211 -6.27 4.25 -25.10
CA ASP A 211 -6.96 3.48 -26.16
C ASP A 211 -6.64 1.98 -26.17
N SER A 212 -5.58 1.58 -25.46
CA SER A 212 -5.20 0.18 -25.24
C SER A 212 -6.10 -0.53 -24.23
N LEU A 213 -6.87 0.22 -23.43
CA LEU A 213 -7.83 -0.32 -22.46
C LEU A 213 -9.20 -0.52 -23.10
N ASN A 214 -9.97 -1.48 -22.58
CA ASN A 214 -11.40 -1.53 -22.87
C ASN A 214 -12.07 -0.26 -22.33
N TYR A 215 -12.97 0.34 -23.11
CA TYR A 215 -13.60 1.60 -22.73
C TYR A 215 -14.37 1.53 -21.40
N ARG A 216 -14.92 0.36 -21.04
CA ARG A 216 -15.65 0.17 -19.76
C ARG A 216 -14.68 0.21 -18.57
N LEU A 217 -13.55 -0.47 -18.70
CA LEU A 217 -12.47 -0.40 -17.72
C LEU A 217 -11.95 1.02 -17.61
N ARG A 218 -11.63 1.65 -18.74
CA ARG A 218 -11.16 3.03 -18.80
C ARG A 218 -12.09 3.99 -18.06
N ASN A 219 -13.39 3.93 -18.36
CA ASN A 219 -14.38 4.78 -17.72
C ASN A 219 -14.53 4.48 -16.22
N SER A 220 -14.44 3.22 -15.81
CA SER A 220 -14.50 2.83 -14.39
C SER A 220 -13.30 3.36 -13.61
N LEU A 221 -12.08 3.19 -14.12
CA LEU A 221 -10.85 3.69 -13.50
C LEU A 221 -10.83 5.22 -13.45
N PHE A 222 -11.20 5.87 -14.55
CA PHE A 222 -11.23 7.33 -14.63
C PHE A 222 -12.32 7.93 -13.73
N SER A 223 -13.50 7.30 -13.64
CA SER A 223 -14.54 7.72 -12.70
C SER A 223 -14.08 7.58 -11.25
N LEU A 224 -13.43 6.45 -10.91
CA LEU A 224 -12.89 6.22 -9.56
C LEU A 224 -11.84 7.28 -9.18
N TRP A 225 -10.95 7.61 -10.10
CA TRP A 225 -9.98 8.68 -9.90
C TRP A 225 -10.66 10.05 -9.82
N GLY A 226 -11.64 10.32 -10.68
CA GLY A 226 -12.43 11.55 -10.67
C GLY A 226 -13.16 11.79 -9.35
N GLU A 227 -13.60 10.75 -8.64
CA GLU A 227 -14.23 10.89 -7.32
C GLU A 227 -13.29 11.51 -6.26
N THR A 228 -11.97 11.42 -6.44
CA THR A 228 -11.01 12.08 -5.54
C THR A 228 -10.98 13.61 -5.72
N PHE A 229 -11.42 14.11 -6.86
CA PHE A 229 -11.37 15.53 -7.23
C PHE A 229 -12.76 16.06 -7.62
N THR A 230 -13.22 17.12 -6.97
CA THR A 230 -14.56 17.68 -7.24
C THR A 230 -14.74 18.20 -8.67
N SER A 231 -13.66 18.62 -9.35
CA SER A 231 -13.67 19.08 -10.74
C SER A 231 -12.29 19.02 -11.41
N MET A 232 -12.21 19.07 -12.75
CA MET A 232 -10.92 19.18 -13.47
C MET A 232 -10.16 20.49 -13.12
N GLU A 233 -10.88 21.57 -12.83
CA GLU A 233 -10.26 22.81 -12.32
C GLU A 233 -9.59 22.59 -10.97
N SER A 234 -10.17 21.76 -10.10
CA SER A 234 -9.54 21.40 -8.83
C SER A 234 -8.26 20.59 -9.03
N VAL A 235 -8.20 19.71 -10.04
CA VAL A 235 -7.01 18.93 -10.39
C VAL A 235 -5.86 19.85 -10.81
N SER A 236 -6.12 20.79 -11.73
CA SER A 236 -5.08 21.70 -12.24
C SER A 236 -4.55 22.63 -11.16
N LEU A 237 -5.41 23.12 -10.26
CA LEU A 237 -5.00 23.94 -9.12
C LEU A 237 -4.09 23.18 -8.15
N VAL A 238 -4.45 21.95 -7.78
CA VAL A 238 -3.64 21.12 -6.87
C VAL A 238 -2.28 20.79 -7.50
N ARG A 239 -2.27 20.40 -8.78
CA ARG A 239 -1.02 20.19 -9.54
C ARG A 239 -0.12 21.43 -9.54
N CYS A 240 -0.68 22.60 -9.87
CA CYS A 240 0.06 23.87 -9.86
C CYS A 240 0.67 24.20 -8.49
N LYS A 241 -0.02 23.91 -7.38
CA LYS A 241 0.53 24.09 -6.02
C LYS A 241 1.77 23.22 -5.81
N ILE A 242 1.68 21.93 -6.14
CA ILE A 242 2.78 20.96 -6.01
C ILE A 242 3.97 21.36 -6.88
N GLU A 243 3.74 21.69 -8.16
CA GLU A 243 4.80 22.11 -9.09
C GLU A 243 5.51 23.39 -8.59
N ARG A 244 4.76 24.35 -8.02
CA ARG A 244 5.32 25.57 -7.42
C ARG A 244 6.23 25.24 -6.24
N VAL A 245 5.81 24.36 -5.33
CA VAL A 245 6.65 23.91 -4.20
C VAL A 245 7.88 23.17 -4.72
N GLN A 246 7.70 22.21 -5.64
CA GLN A 246 8.79 21.44 -6.22
C GLN A 246 9.84 22.32 -6.89
N LYS A 247 9.43 23.33 -7.66
CA LYS A 247 10.34 24.32 -8.29
C LYS A 247 11.15 25.06 -7.23
N ARG A 248 10.50 25.51 -6.15
CA ARG A 248 11.18 26.23 -5.08
C ARG A 248 12.16 25.35 -4.29
N LEU A 249 11.80 24.09 -4.03
CA LEU A 249 12.70 23.14 -3.39
C LEU A 249 13.91 22.78 -4.26
N LYS A 250 13.74 22.73 -5.59
CA LYS A 250 14.87 22.58 -6.54
C LYS A 250 15.85 23.74 -6.42
N GLU A 251 15.35 24.98 -6.25
CA GLU A 251 16.20 26.14 -5.99
C GLU A 251 16.96 26.02 -4.65
N TYR A 252 16.28 25.61 -3.58
CA TYR A 252 16.94 25.38 -2.29
C TYR A 252 18.00 24.28 -2.37
N SER A 253 17.68 23.14 -3.00
CA SER A 253 18.62 22.03 -3.21
C SER A 253 19.86 22.50 -3.98
N LYS A 254 19.69 23.33 -5.03
CA LYS A 254 20.80 23.92 -5.77
C LYS A 254 21.67 24.82 -4.89
N SER A 255 21.07 25.69 -4.07
CA SER A 255 21.81 26.53 -3.13
C SER A 255 22.57 25.72 -2.09
N ILE A 256 21.93 24.70 -1.50
CA ILE A 256 22.58 23.81 -0.51
C ILE A 256 23.75 23.04 -1.13
N LYS A 257 23.57 22.47 -2.33
CA LYS A 257 24.65 21.79 -3.07
C LYS A 257 25.81 22.73 -3.38
N GLY A 258 25.51 23.99 -3.72
CA GLY A 258 26.55 25.03 -3.87
C GLY A 258 27.33 25.31 -2.58
N LEU A 259 26.66 25.33 -1.43
CA LEU A 259 27.31 25.50 -0.12
C LEU A 259 28.15 24.28 0.29
N ILE A 260 27.69 23.07 -0.05
CA ILE A 260 28.44 21.81 0.15
C ILE A 260 29.73 21.80 -0.68
N GLN A 261 29.71 22.38 -1.88
CA GLN A 261 30.91 22.56 -2.71
C GLN A 261 31.83 23.69 -2.20
N GLY A 262 31.39 24.45 -1.18
CA GLY A 262 32.10 25.58 -0.62
C GLY A 262 33.38 25.22 0.15
N ASN A 263 34.24 26.23 0.33
CA ASN A 263 35.53 26.07 0.99
C ASN A 263 35.42 25.60 2.45
N LEU A 264 34.42 26.07 3.20
CA LEU A 264 34.25 25.69 4.60
C LEU A 264 33.93 24.19 4.74
N TYR A 265 32.95 23.71 3.97
CA TYR A 265 32.52 22.30 4.04
C TYR A 265 33.68 21.34 3.74
N ASN A 266 34.47 21.64 2.70
CA ASN A 266 35.61 20.80 2.30
C ASN A 266 36.76 20.76 3.33
N ARG A 267 36.87 21.77 4.19
CA ARG A 267 37.90 21.86 5.24
C ARG A 267 37.49 21.20 6.56
N VAL A 268 36.20 20.87 6.73
CA VAL A 268 35.69 20.20 7.94
C VAL A 268 35.82 18.67 7.78
N PRO A 269 36.38 17.95 8.77
CA PRO A 269 36.54 16.51 8.67
C PRO A 269 35.19 15.78 8.56
N ARG A 270 35.07 14.89 7.55
CA ARG A 270 33.86 14.08 7.27
C ARG A 270 33.45 13.14 8.41
N ASN A 271 34.41 12.73 9.23
CA ASN A 271 34.19 11.78 10.33
C ASN A 271 33.75 12.45 11.64
N ALA A 272 33.73 13.79 11.70
CA ALA A 272 33.25 14.50 12.88
C ALA A 272 31.72 14.38 12.99
N GLN A 273 31.27 13.47 13.83
CA GLN A 273 29.86 13.30 14.16
C GLN A 273 29.41 14.36 15.17
N VAL A 274 28.18 14.84 14.99
CA VAL A 274 27.52 15.78 15.90
C VAL A 274 26.32 15.05 16.50
N ALA A 275 26.21 15.07 17.83
CA ALA A 275 25.09 14.46 18.55
C ALA A 275 23.75 15.03 18.07
N SER A 276 22.67 14.24 18.18
CA SER A 276 21.33 14.67 17.75
C SER A 276 20.90 15.97 18.42
N LYS A 277 21.24 16.14 19.70
CA LYS A 277 21.04 17.39 20.45
C LYS A 277 22.30 18.27 20.35
N ILE A 278 22.15 19.47 19.79
CA ILE A 278 23.23 20.46 19.71
C ILE A 278 23.49 21.04 21.12
N GLN A 279 24.78 21.20 21.47
CA GLN A 279 25.18 21.99 22.62
C GLN A 279 25.19 23.47 22.23
N LEU A 280 24.40 24.29 22.93
CA LEU A 280 24.35 25.73 22.69
C LEU A 280 25.63 26.40 23.21
N THR A 281 26.50 26.81 22.30
CA THR A 281 27.67 27.65 22.60
C THR A 281 27.33 29.13 22.45
N ASN A 282 28.19 30.02 22.95
CA ASN A 282 27.99 31.47 22.81
C ASN A 282 27.89 31.92 21.34
N ILE A 283 28.66 31.29 20.45
CA ILE A 283 28.63 31.55 19.00
C ILE A 283 27.28 31.10 18.42
N LEU A 284 26.83 29.87 18.73
CA LEU A 284 25.55 29.37 18.24
C LEU A 284 24.34 30.11 18.82
N ALA A 285 24.46 30.69 20.00
CA ALA A 285 23.36 31.41 20.66
C ALA A 285 23.24 32.87 20.17
N HIS A 286 24.35 33.60 20.04
CA HIS A 286 24.32 35.06 19.89
C HIS A 286 24.79 35.57 18.53
N ASP A 287 25.56 34.79 17.76
CA ASP A 287 26.03 35.26 16.46
C ASP A 287 24.85 35.42 15.48
N GLN A 288 24.88 36.51 14.70
CA GLN A 288 23.81 36.90 13.77
C GLN A 288 23.46 35.79 12.78
N HIS A 289 24.44 35.00 12.35
CA HIS A 289 24.29 33.96 11.35
C HIS A 289 24.18 32.56 11.97
N TYR A 290 25.03 32.22 12.93
CA TYR A 290 25.07 30.87 13.50
C TYR A 290 23.81 30.51 14.30
N ARG A 291 23.09 31.48 14.88
CA ARG A 291 21.80 31.23 15.55
C ARG A 291 20.76 30.56 14.65
N PHE A 292 20.82 30.79 13.34
CA PHE A 292 19.89 30.18 12.39
C PHE A 292 20.24 28.72 12.09
N ILE A 293 21.49 28.30 12.31
CA ILE A 293 21.89 26.89 12.19
C ILE A 293 21.13 26.06 13.24
N VAL A 294 21.07 26.53 14.49
CA VAL A 294 20.39 25.83 15.58
C VAL A 294 18.89 25.70 15.27
N LYS A 295 18.25 26.78 14.79
CA LYS A 295 16.84 26.76 14.41
C LYS A 295 16.56 25.76 13.29
N LEU A 296 17.36 25.77 12.22
CA LEU A 296 17.23 24.83 11.11
C LEU A 296 17.48 23.39 11.56
N TRP A 297 18.46 23.18 12.44
CA TRP A 297 18.75 21.85 12.96
C TRP A 297 17.58 21.28 13.75
N ASN A 298 17.03 22.06 14.69
CA ASN A 298 15.89 21.62 15.49
C ASN A 298 14.67 21.33 14.62
N SER A 299 14.36 22.22 13.67
CA SER A 299 13.26 21.99 12.71
C SER A 299 13.48 20.76 11.83
N SER A 300 14.73 20.42 11.48
CA SER A 300 15.06 19.18 10.76
C SER A 300 14.94 17.89 11.59
N LEU A 301 14.86 18.01 12.92
CA LEU A 301 14.67 16.87 13.83
C LEU A 301 13.20 16.52 14.02
N GLU A 302 12.30 17.51 13.96
CA GLU A 302 10.86 17.33 14.20
C GLU A 302 10.20 16.35 13.20
N GLY A 303 10.81 16.12 12.04
CA GLY A 303 10.34 15.17 11.02
C GLY A 303 11.12 13.86 10.91
N ASN A 304 12.06 13.57 11.81
CA ASN A 304 12.92 12.37 11.70
C ASN A 304 12.43 11.23 12.62
N ASP A 305 11.98 10.14 12.00
CA ASP A 305 11.50 8.93 12.69
C ASP A 305 12.53 8.27 13.63
N LYS A 306 13.84 8.58 13.44
CA LYS A 306 14.95 7.98 14.20
C LYS A 306 15.02 8.36 15.68
N ASN A 307 14.25 9.36 16.12
CA ASN A 307 14.22 9.81 17.51
C ASN A 307 12.95 9.38 18.25
N ILE A 308 12.06 8.62 17.60
CA ILE A 308 10.81 8.15 18.19
C ILE A 308 11.11 7.00 19.16
N LEU A 309 10.50 7.02 20.34
CA LEU A 309 10.62 5.93 21.31
C LEU A 309 9.98 4.65 20.74
N PRO A 310 10.49 3.44 21.05
CA PRO A 310 9.91 2.19 20.56
C PRO A 310 8.39 2.08 20.82
N GLU A 311 7.93 2.51 22.00
CA GLU A 311 6.52 2.52 22.35
C GLU A 311 5.67 3.45 21.45
N GLU A 312 6.19 4.63 21.12
CA GLU A 312 5.52 5.57 20.21
C GLU A 312 5.51 5.03 18.78
N LYS A 313 6.58 4.34 18.35
CA LYS A 313 6.65 3.71 17.02
C LYS A 313 5.67 2.54 16.92
N TYR A 314 5.55 1.72 17.97
CA TYR A 314 4.54 0.69 18.08
C TYR A 314 3.13 1.26 17.95
N LYS A 315 2.80 2.34 18.69
CA LYS A 315 1.51 3.03 18.59
C LYS A 315 1.22 3.52 17.17
N LYS A 316 2.20 4.12 16.49
CA LYS A 316 2.06 4.56 15.08
C LYS A 316 1.79 3.39 14.13
N ASN A 317 2.57 2.32 14.24
CA ASN A 317 2.42 1.16 13.36
C ASN A 317 1.10 0.42 13.64
N MET A 318 0.63 0.38 14.89
CA MET A 318 -0.68 -0.16 15.25
C MET A 318 -1.81 0.68 14.64
N ALA A 319 -1.72 2.01 14.71
CA ALA A 319 -2.67 2.90 14.06
C ALA A 319 -2.70 2.67 12.52
N LEU A 320 -1.54 2.50 11.89
CA LEU A 320 -1.45 2.14 10.47
C LEU A 320 -2.13 0.79 10.16
N GLN A 321 -1.90 -0.22 10.99
CA GLN A 321 -2.51 -1.54 10.83
C GLN A 321 -4.04 -1.48 10.96
N LEU A 322 -4.57 -0.72 11.92
CA LEU A 322 -6.01 -0.50 12.07
C LEU A 322 -6.60 0.26 10.88
N ALA A 323 -5.92 1.32 10.43
CA ALA A 323 -6.31 2.07 9.23
C ALA A 323 -6.35 1.16 8.00
N TYR A 324 -5.41 0.23 7.88
CA TYR A 324 -5.40 -0.72 6.78
C TYR A 324 -6.53 -1.76 6.86
N ILE A 325 -6.87 -2.24 8.05
CA ILE A 325 -8.04 -3.11 8.26
C ILE A 325 -9.32 -2.39 7.82
N ASN A 326 -9.50 -1.13 8.20
CA ASN A 326 -10.66 -0.32 7.81
C ASN A 326 -10.68 -0.02 6.30
N TYR A 327 -9.51 0.24 5.70
CA TYR A 327 -9.37 0.40 4.25
C TYR A 327 -9.78 -0.85 3.47
N CYS A 328 -9.37 -2.06 3.92
CA CYS A 328 -9.84 -3.30 3.32
C CYS A 328 -11.37 -3.44 3.41
N LYS A 329 -11.97 -3.06 4.54
CA LYS A 329 -13.43 -3.04 4.70
C LYS A 329 -14.10 -2.11 3.70
N LEU A 330 -13.58 -0.89 3.53
CA LEU A 330 -14.06 0.10 2.56
C LEU A 330 -14.10 -0.51 1.16
N LEU A 331 -13.01 -1.15 0.74
CA LEU A 331 -12.91 -1.82 -0.54
C LEU A 331 -13.94 -2.95 -0.69
N ILE A 332 -14.10 -3.83 0.32
CA ILE A 332 -15.10 -4.91 0.28
C ILE A 332 -16.51 -4.35 0.09
N VAL A 333 -16.90 -3.39 0.92
CA VAL A 333 -18.25 -2.80 0.86
C VAL A 333 -18.49 -2.12 -0.49
N ARG A 334 -17.50 -1.36 -0.98
CA ARG A 334 -17.59 -0.65 -2.26
C ARG A 334 -17.68 -1.62 -3.43
N SER A 335 -16.86 -2.68 -3.44
CA SER A 335 -16.92 -3.74 -4.47
C SER A 335 -18.23 -4.52 -4.43
N LEU A 336 -18.82 -4.78 -3.26
CA LEU A 336 -20.13 -5.44 -3.16
C LEU A 336 -21.26 -4.55 -3.67
N LYS A 337 -21.25 -3.24 -3.34
CA LYS A 337 -22.22 -2.26 -3.88
C LYS A 337 -22.12 -2.16 -5.41
N GLU A 338 -20.91 -2.13 -5.94
CA GLU A 338 -20.64 -2.15 -7.39
C GLU A 338 -21.22 -3.41 -8.08
N LEU A 339 -21.21 -4.56 -7.39
CA LEU A 339 -21.84 -5.80 -7.85
C LEU A 339 -23.36 -5.85 -7.64
N GLY A 340 -23.97 -4.79 -7.09
CA GLY A 340 -25.42 -4.69 -6.88
C GLY A 340 -25.92 -5.17 -5.54
N TYR A 341 -25.03 -5.49 -4.60
CA TYR A 341 -25.46 -5.87 -3.26
C TYR A 341 -25.81 -4.64 -2.44
N PHE A 342 -26.91 -4.72 -1.72
CA PHE A 342 -27.37 -3.64 -0.85
C PHE A 342 -27.28 -4.09 0.61
N SER A 343 -26.86 -3.18 1.49
CA SER A 343 -26.86 -3.37 2.94
C SER A 343 -27.94 -2.49 3.56
N LYS A 344 -28.61 -3.00 4.60
CA LYS A 344 -29.54 -2.20 5.41
C LYS A 344 -28.82 -1.13 6.23
N SER A 345 -27.59 -1.41 6.66
CA SER A 345 -26.73 -0.44 7.34
C SER A 345 -26.09 0.49 6.31
N LYS A 346 -26.06 1.78 6.64
CA LYS A 346 -25.43 2.84 5.85
C LYS A 346 -23.90 2.80 5.94
N GLY A 347 -23.25 3.46 4.98
CA GLY A 347 -21.79 3.63 4.96
C GLY A 347 -21.01 2.31 4.99
N ILE A 348 -19.95 2.29 5.78
CA ILE A 348 -19.01 1.16 5.94
C ILE A 348 -19.48 0.12 6.97
N HIS A 349 -20.56 0.37 7.70
CA HIS A 349 -21.08 -0.55 8.74
C HIS A 349 -21.96 -1.67 8.19
N GLY A 350 -22.05 -1.79 6.86
CA GLY A 350 -22.72 -2.92 6.23
C GLY A 350 -22.05 -4.25 6.56
N CYS A 351 -22.79 -5.11 7.26
CA CYS A 351 -22.35 -6.48 7.58
C CYS A 351 -23.17 -7.54 6.87
N ARG A 352 -24.37 -7.20 6.37
CA ARG A 352 -25.26 -8.12 5.64
C ARG A 352 -25.63 -7.49 4.31
N PHE A 353 -25.32 -8.19 3.24
CA PHE A 353 -25.47 -7.76 1.87
C PHE A 353 -26.44 -8.69 1.17
N LEU A 354 -27.48 -8.11 0.56
CA LEU A 354 -28.56 -8.85 -0.07
C LEU A 354 -28.61 -8.52 -1.56
N PHE A 355 -28.77 -9.55 -2.37
CA PHE A 355 -29.04 -9.45 -3.79
C PHE A 355 -30.01 -10.56 -4.20
N LYS A 356 -31.27 -10.22 -4.48
CA LYS A 356 -32.32 -11.12 -4.99
C LYS A 356 -32.38 -12.50 -4.29
N GLY A 357 -32.44 -12.50 -2.95
CA GLY A 357 -32.54 -13.74 -2.15
C GLY A 357 -31.20 -14.42 -1.85
N HIS A 358 -30.09 -13.89 -2.38
CA HIS A 358 -28.75 -14.27 -1.97
C HIS A 358 -28.23 -13.31 -0.89
N GLU A 359 -27.70 -13.88 0.18
CA GLU A 359 -27.18 -13.16 1.34
C GLU A 359 -25.68 -13.46 1.51
N LEU A 360 -24.89 -12.38 1.56
CA LEU A 360 -23.49 -12.41 1.97
C LEU A 360 -23.35 -11.72 3.33
N THR A 361 -22.55 -12.29 4.21
CA THR A 361 -22.21 -11.66 5.49
C THR A 361 -20.73 -11.30 5.53
N VAL A 362 -20.44 -10.05 5.86
CA VAL A 362 -19.08 -9.51 6.04
C VAL A 362 -18.88 -9.27 7.53
N THR A 363 -17.90 -9.95 8.13
CA THR A 363 -17.62 -9.87 9.57
C THR A 363 -16.13 -9.73 9.83
N LEU A 364 -15.78 -8.89 10.81
CA LEU A 364 -14.42 -8.85 11.34
C LEU A 364 -14.30 -9.92 12.41
N LYS A 365 -13.36 -10.85 12.26
CA LYS A 365 -12.97 -11.78 13.33
C LYS A 365 -11.50 -11.59 13.63
N LYS A 366 -11.19 -11.23 14.88
CA LYS A 366 -9.84 -10.81 15.29
C LYS A 366 -9.40 -9.60 14.45
N ALA A 367 -8.54 -9.81 13.45
CA ALA A 367 -8.09 -8.80 12.51
C ALA A 367 -8.32 -9.18 11.04
N SER A 368 -9.11 -10.22 10.76
CA SER A 368 -9.37 -10.71 9.40
C SER A 368 -10.82 -10.48 8.99
N TRP A 369 -11.02 -10.05 7.75
CA TRP A 369 -12.34 -9.88 7.17
C TRP A 369 -12.82 -11.20 6.57
N GLU A 370 -13.89 -11.75 7.12
CA GLU A 370 -14.55 -12.93 6.59
C GLU A 370 -15.80 -12.53 5.79
N ILE A 371 -15.86 -12.95 4.54
CA ILE A 371 -17.01 -12.86 3.65
C ILE A 371 -17.57 -14.28 3.50
N GLU A 372 -18.78 -14.50 4.02
CA GLU A 372 -19.43 -15.80 4.03
C GLU A 372 -20.70 -15.78 3.18
N ASN A 373 -20.82 -16.77 2.30
CA ASN A 373 -22.04 -17.08 1.58
C ASN A 373 -22.78 -18.19 2.32
N LYS A 374 -23.80 -17.82 3.11
CA LYS A 374 -24.54 -18.76 3.97
C LYS A 374 -25.16 -19.93 3.21
N ARG A 375 -25.60 -19.69 1.97
CA ARG A 375 -26.29 -20.71 1.16
C ARG A 375 -25.30 -21.74 0.59
N SER A 376 -24.12 -21.30 0.16
CA SER A 376 -23.11 -22.21 -0.41
C SER A 376 -22.09 -22.74 0.59
N GLY A 377 -22.01 -22.15 1.79
CA GLY A 377 -21.00 -22.45 2.80
C GLY A 377 -19.60 -21.91 2.47
N GLN A 378 -19.43 -21.23 1.33
CA GLN A 378 -18.15 -20.65 0.93
C GLN A 378 -17.74 -19.51 1.86
N LYS A 379 -16.43 -19.46 2.17
CA LYS A 379 -15.82 -18.37 2.93
C LYS A 379 -14.61 -17.81 2.21
N LEU A 380 -14.56 -16.49 2.08
CA LEU A 380 -13.38 -15.74 1.64
C LEU A 380 -12.86 -14.95 2.84
N ILE A 381 -11.62 -15.20 3.25
CA ILE A 381 -10.97 -14.56 4.39
C ILE A 381 -9.85 -13.69 3.85
N LEU A 382 -9.96 -12.38 4.04
CA LEU A 382 -8.92 -11.42 3.70
C LEU A 382 -8.17 -11.04 4.98
N ILE A 383 -6.84 -11.18 4.97
CA ILE A 383 -5.97 -10.88 6.12
C ILE A 383 -5.18 -9.61 5.80
N PRO A 384 -5.58 -8.42 6.29
CA PRO A 384 -4.85 -7.18 6.08
C PRO A 384 -3.52 -7.20 6.83
N ILE A 385 -2.41 -7.02 6.11
CA ILE A 385 -1.06 -6.89 6.66
C ILE A 385 -0.50 -5.57 6.14
N ALA A 386 -0.36 -4.57 7.00
CA ALA A 386 0.16 -3.25 6.65
C ALA A 386 1.69 -3.26 6.51
N SER A 387 2.19 -4.09 5.59
CA SER A 387 3.60 -4.24 5.25
C SER A 387 3.82 -3.90 3.78
N TRP A 388 4.95 -3.25 3.49
CA TRP A 388 5.44 -3.08 2.13
C TRP A 388 6.10 -4.35 1.59
N ASN A 389 6.73 -5.13 2.47
CA ASN A 389 7.30 -6.42 2.12
C ASN A 389 6.21 -7.49 2.07
N SER A 390 6.12 -8.17 0.93
CA SER A 390 5.18 -9.26 0.68
C SER A 390 5.82 -10.65 0.62
N GLU A 391 7.14 -10.74 0.87
CA GLU A 391 7.87 -12.00 0.82
C GLU A 391 7.30 -13.02 1.82
N GLY A 392 7.11 -14.26 1.36
CA GLY A 392 6.58 -15.35 2.18
C GLY A 392 5.07 -15.33 2.40
N LEU A 393 4.35 -14.27 2.02
CA LEU A 393 2.89 -14.23 2.11
C LEU A 393 2.25 -15.15 1.08
N LYS A 394 1.44 -16.12 1.54
CA LYS A 394 0.77 -17.08 0.67
C LYS A 394 -0.72 -17.19 0.96
N THR A 395 -1.48 -17.35 -0.11
CA THR A 395 -2.89 -17.72 -0.14
C THR A 395 -3.03 -19.20 0.19
N ILE A 396 -4.00 -19.52 1.03
CA ILE A 396 -4.31 -20.87 1.48
C ILE A 396 -5.74 -21.20 1.06
N LYS A 397 -5.94 -22.40 0.51
CA LYS A 397 -7.27 -22.90 0.14
C LYS A 397 -7.55 -24.22 0.85
N GLU A 398 -8.56 -24.21 1.72
CA GLU A 398 -8.99 -25.36 2.52
C GLU A 398 -10.47 -25.64 2.27
N GLY A 399 -10.77 -26.59 1.39
CA GLY A 399 -12.13 -26.89 0.98
C GLY A 399 -12.84 -25.67 0.40
N ASP A 400 -13.88 -25.20 1.10
CA ASP A 400 -14.69 -24.03 0.73
C ASP A 400 -14.19 -22.70 1.34
N LYS A 401 -13.06 -22.73 2.04
CA LYS A 401 -12.39 -21.55 2.58
C LYS A 401 -11.23 -21.13 1.67
N LEU A 402 -11.22 -19.86 1.29
CA LEU A 402 -10.12 -19.21 0.59
C LEU A 402 -9.56 -18.10 1.48
N ILE A 403 -8.30 -18.20 1.88
CA ILE A 403 -7.63 -17.29 2.80
C ILE A 403 -6.54 -16.55 2.03
N ILE A 404 -6.66 -15.23 1.89
CA ILE A 404 -5.75 -14.40 1.09
C ILE A 404 -5.14 -13.31 1.97
N PRO A 405 -3.81 -13.28 2.14
CA PRO A 405 -3.14 -12.14 2.75
C PRO A 405 -3.22 -10.91 1.83
N CYS A 406 -3.52 -9.75 2.39
CA CYS A 406 -3.56 -8.47 1.69
C CYS A 406 -2.37 -7.61 2.10
N CYS A 407 -1.70 -6.99 1.14
CA CYS A 407 -0.51 -6.16 1.37
C CYS A 407 -0.53 -4.88 0.52
N LEU A 408 0.38 -3.94 0.85
CA LEU A 408 0.45 -2.61 0.21
C LEU A 408 1.23 -2.61 -1.10
N ASN A 409 2.15 -3.56 -1.25
CA ASN A 409 2.96 -3.73 -2.44
C ASN A 409 3.27 -5.22 -2.63
N SER A 410 3.61 -5.63 -3.84
CA SER A 410 4.15 -6.96 -4.07
C SER A 410 5.23 -6.96 -5.13
N VAL A 411 6.41 -7.45 -4.74
CA VAL A 411 7.57 -7.57 -5.63
C VAL A 411 7.47 -8.86 -6.42
N GLY A 412 7.48 -8.78 -7.76
CA GLY A 412 7.62 -9.94 -8.65
C GLY A 412 6.38 -10.83 -8.83
N ASN A 413 5.24 -10.51 -8.21
CA ASN A 413 4.03 -11.32 -8.30
C ASN A 413 3.11 -10.89 -9.46
N THR A 414 3.25 -11.53 -10.61
CA THR A 414 2.38 -11.33 -11.77
C THR A 414 1.26 -12.37 -11.79
N PHE A 415 0.14 -12.08 -11.12
CA PHE A 415 -1.10 -12.79 -11.42
C PHE A 415 -1.62 -12.33 -12.81
N LEU A 416 -2.24 -13.23 -13.57
CA LEU A 416 -2.79 -12.89 -14.89
C LEU A 416 -4.24 -12.42 -14.78
N THR A 417 -5.01 -13.10 -13.93
CA THR A 417 -6.43 -12.83 -13.73
C THR A 417 -6.86 -13.07 -12.27
N PRO A 418 -7.86 -12.35 -11.75
CA PRO A 418 -8.36 -12.57 -10.39
C PRO A 418 -8.95 -13.95 -10.09
N SER A 419 -9.26 -14.75 -11.11
CA SER A 419 -9.66 -16.14 -10.94
C SER A 419 -8.51 -17.10 -10.62
N ASP A 420 -7.25 -16.67 -10.78
CA ASP A 420 -6.07 -17.50 -10.48
C ASP A 420 -5.98 -17.87 -8.99
N TRP A 421 -6.41 -16.97 -8.09
CA TRP A 421 -6.54 -17.26 -6.65
C TRP A 421 -7.56 -18.36 -6.37
N ILE A 422 -8.66 -18.38 -7.12
CA ILE A 422 -9.76 -19.33 -6.92
C ILE A 422 -9.37 -20.71 -7.44
N THR A 423 -8.67 -20.76 -8.58
CA THR A 423 -8.19 -22.02 -9.17
C THR A 423 -6.95 -22.59 -8.49
N GLY A 424 -6.23 -21.75 -7.72
CA GLY A 424 -4.94 -22.10 -7.10
C GLY A 424 -3.77 -21.99 -8.08
N LYS A 425 -3.94 -21.33 -9.23
CA LYS A 425 -2.85 -21.01 -10.17
C LYS A 425 -1.94 -19.90 -9.64
N TYR A 426 -2.47 -19.09 -8.73
CA TYR A 426 -1.71 -18.06 -8.02
C TYR A 426 -1.96 -18.21 -6.51
N ASP A 427 -0.88 -18.33 -5.75
CA ASP A 427 -0.87 -18.49 -4.31
C ASP A 427 -0.27 -17.28 -3.58
N GLY A 428 0.00 -16.16 -4.26
CA GLY A 428 0.56 -14.96 -3.62
C GLY A 428 -0.50 -14.08 -2.93
N PRO A 429 -0.07 -12.95 -2.34
CA PRO A 429 -0.97 -12.01 -1.68
C PRO A 429 -1.78 -11.17 -2.67
N LEU A 430 -2.85 -10.56 -2.17
CA LEU A 430 -3.66 -9.58 -2.87
C LEU A 430 -3.18 -8.17 -2.55
N VAL A 431 -2.63 -7.47 -3.54
CA VAL A 431 -2.20 -6.08 -3.37
C VAL A 431 -3.43 -5.17 -3.29
N LEU A 432 -3.58 -4.47 -2.16
CA LEU A 432 -4.59 -3.44 -1.95
C LEU A 432 -3.89 -2.16 -1.50
N SER A 433 -3.70 -1.22 -2.43
CA SER A 433 -2.94 0.01 -2.20
C SER A 433 -3.67 1.23 -2.76
N PRO A 434 -3.68 2.38 -2.05
CA PRO A 434 -4.26 3.62 -2.55
C PRO A 434 -3.53 4.22 -3.78
N LEU A 435 -2.28 3.82 -4.04
CA LEU A 435 -1.54 4.22 -5.24
C LEU A 435 -1.97 3.45 -6.50
N ASP A 436 -2.69 2.34 -6.35
CA ASP A 436 -3.03 1.46 -7.45
C ASP A 436 -4.45 1.73 -7.98
N PHE A 437 -4.54 2.32 -9.17
CA PHE A 437 -5.81 2.60 -9.84
C PHE A 437 -6.70 1.36 -10.03
N TYR A 438 -6.12 0.16 -10.15
CA TYR A 438 -6.85 -1.09 -10.37
C TYR A 438 -7.37 -1.73 -9.07
N VAL A 439 -7.12 -1.14 -7.90
CA VAL A 439 -7.37 -1.76 -6.60
C VAL A 439 -8.82 -2.26 -6.43
N GLN A 440 -9.80 -1.42 -6.77
CA GLN A 440 -11.21 -1.80 -6.67
C GLN A 440 -11.60 -2.81 -7.75
N GLU A 441 -11.14 -2.61 -8.99
CA GLU A 441 -11.45 -3.49 -10.12
C GLU A 441 -10.95 -4.93 -9.86
N ARG A 442 -9.78 -5.06 -9.23
CA ARG A 442 -9.19 -6.35 -8.86
C ARG A 442 -10.08 -7.06 -7.85
N LEU A 443 -10.51 -6.37 -6.80
CA LEU A 443 -11.36 -6.97 -5.78
C LEU A 443 -12.76 -7.32 -6.30
N VAL A 444 -13.36 -6.45 -7.12
CA VAL A 444 -14.64 -6.74 -7.80
C VAL A 444 -14.54 -8.02 -8.63
N SER A 445 -13.48 -8.16 -9.42
CA SER A 445 -13.25 -9.33 -10.27
C SER A 445 -12.99 -10.61 -9.47
N LEU A 446 -12.29 -10.51 -8.35
CA LEU A 446 -12.10 -11.65 -7.44
C LEU A 446 -13.43 -12.08 -6.82
N LEU A 447 -14.20 -11.12 -6.29
CA LEU A 447 -15.47 -11.38 -5.61
C LEU A 447 -16.50 -12.02 -6.54
N ILE A 448 -16.65 -11.51 -7.77
CA ILE A 448 -17.62 -12.05 -8.72
C ILE A 448 -17.29 -13.48 -9.13
N SER A 449 -16.01 -13.78 -9.40
CA SER A 449 -15.57 -15.15 -9.71
C SER A 449 -15.74 -16.07 -8.51
N TRP A 450 -15.53 -15.58 -7.28
CA TRP A 450 -15.75 -16.36 -6.05
C TRP A 450 -17.24 -16.64 -5.78
N ILE A 451 -18.10 -15.63 -5.95
CA ILE A 451 -19.56 -15.73 -5.80
C ILE A 451 -20.14 -16.74 -6.79
N LEU A 452 -19.72 -16.67 -8.06
CA LEU A 452 -20.27 -17.50 -9.13
C LEU A 452 -19.67 -18.91 -9.21
N LEU A 453 -18.62 -19.21 -8.44
CA LEU A 453 -17.97 -20.51 -8.47
C LEU A 453 -18.94 -21.67 -8.16
N LYS A 454 -19.67 -21.61 -7.04
CA LYS A 454 -20.62 -22.67 -6.65
C LYS A 454 -21.84 -22.73 -7.59
N PRO A 455 -22.45 -21.59 -7.99
CA PRO A 455 -23.49 -21.60 -9.03
C PRO A 455 -23.03 -22.30 -10.32
N PHE A 456 -21.79 -22.07 -10.77
CA PHE A 456 -21.25 -22.77 -11.94
C PHE A 456 -20.99 -24.26 -11.68
N GLN A 457 -20.43 -24.65 -10.54
CA GLN A 457 -20.22 -26.06 -10.19
C GLN A 457 -21.54 -26.85 -10.03
N ALA A 458 -22.59 -26.17 -9.58
CA ALA A 458 -23.91 -26.74 -9.35
C ALA A 458 -24.82 -26.71 -10.59
N TYR A 459 -24.46 -25.96 -11.63
CA TYR A 459 -25.28 -25.83 -12.82
C TYR A 459 -25.54 -27.18 -13.48
N GLY A 460 -26.82 -27.46 -13.75
CA GLY A 460 -27.24 -28.70 -14.37
C GLY A 460 -27.01 -29.95 -13.53
N GLN A 461 -26.65 -29.86 -12.24
CA GLN A 461 -26.57 -31.03 -11.37
C GLN A 461 -27.94 -31.70 -11.22
N LEU A 462 -27.94 -33.02 -11.00
CA LEU A 462 -29.17 -33.79 -10.83
C LEU A 462 -29.76 -33.52 -9.44
N ILE A 463 -31.03 -33.10 -9.43
CA ILE A 463 -31.86 -33.10 -8.22
C ILE A 463 -32.49 -34.48 -8.14
N ASN A 464 -32.12 -35.23 -7.11
CA ASN A 464 -32.47 -36.64 -6.96
C ASN A 464 -33.54 -36.85 -5.88
N LYS A 465 -34.04 -38.09 -5.79
CA LYS A 465 -35.02 -38.54 -4.78
C LYS A 465 -36.35 -37.78 -4.84
N LEU A 466 -36.75 -37.34 -6.04
CA LEU A 466 -38.02 -36.63 -6.24
C LEU A 466 -39.21 -37.60 -6.14
N PRO A 467 -40.30 -37.23 -5.43
CA PRO A 467 -41.53 -38.01 -5.40
C PRO A 467 -42.14 -38.21 -6.79
N ARG A 468 -42.59 -39.44 -7.10
CA ARG A 468 -43.25 -39.78 -8.38
C ARG A 468 -44.47 -38.90 -8.69
N THR A 469 -45.16 -38.42 -7.66
CA THR A 469 -46.33 -37.55 -7.77
C THR A 469 -46.02 -36.19 -8.41
N ILE A 470 -44.77 -35.72 -8.30
CA ILE A 470 -44.33 -34.39 -8.77
C ILE A 470 -43.74 -34.47 -10.18
N MET A 471 -43.27 -35.65 -10.60
CA MET A 471 -42.61 -35.85 -11.90
C MET A 471 -43.46 -35.44 -13.13
N PRO A 472 -44.79 -35.70 -13.18
CA PRO A 472 -45.61 -35.23 -14.29
C PRO A 472 -45.67 -33.70 -14.41
N GLN A 473 -45.68 -33.00 -13.27
CA GLN A 473 -45.65 -31.53 -13.25
C GLN A 473 -44.31 -31.00 -13.78
N LEU A 474 -43.20 -31.61 -13.37
CA LEU A 474 -41.86 -31.25 -13.84
C LEU A 474 -41.67 -31.49 -15.34
N LYS A 475 -42.29 -32.54 -15.92
CA LYS A 475 -42.24 -32.80 -17.37
C LYS A 475 -42.91 -31.69 -18.20
N ASN A 476 -43.91 -31.01 -17.64
CA ASN A 476 -44.63 -29.94 -18.34
C ASN A 476 -43.90 -28.59 -18.29
N ILE A 477 -42.86 -28.46 -17.47
CA ILE A 477 -42.10 -27.22 -17.29
C ILE A 477 -40.86 -27.28 -18.16
N LYS A 478 -40.82 -26.45 -19.20
CA LYS A 478 -39.70 -26.38 -20.15
C LYS A 478 -38.33 -26.24 -19.47
N SER A 479 -38.26 -25.49 -18.37
CA SER A 479 -37.03 -25.23 -17.64
C SER A 479 -36.42 -26.46 -16.95
N CYS A 480 -37.21 -27.52 -16.78
CA CYS A 480 -36.83 -28.75 -16.13
C CYS A 480 -36.62 -29.86 -17.17
N LYS A 481 -35.44 -30.48 -17.17
CA LYS A 481 -35.17 -31.69 -17.95
C LYS A 481 -35.24 -32.91 -17.05
N VAL A 482 -36.26 -33.73 -17.24
CA VAL A 482 -36.43 -34.99 -16.50
C VAL A 482 -35.43 -36.02 -17.02
N GLU A 483 -34.64 -36.60 -16.12
CA GLU A 483 -33.73 -37.70 -16.39
C GLU A 483 -34.07 -38.85 -15.46
N GLY A 484 -34.64 -39.95 -15.98
CA GLY A 484 -35.09 -41.08 -15.18
C GLY A 484 -36.41 -40.86 -14.43
N GLU A 485 -36.71 -41.75 -13.47
CA GLU A 485 -38.00 -41.79 -12.76
C GLU A 485 -38.07 -40.87 -11.53
N TYR A 486 -36.94 -40.44 -10.98
CA TYR A 486 -36.84 -39.74 -9.68
C TYR A 486 -35.88 -38.55 -9.70
N SER A 487 -35.51 -38.07 -10.88
CA SER A 487 -34.50 -37.04 -11.02
C SER A 487 -34.78 -36.03 -12.13
N VAL A 488 -34.38 -34.78 -11.87
CA VAL A 488 -34.56 -33.65 -12.78
C VAL A 488 -33.33 -32.74 -12.76
N ARG A 489 -33.04 -32.10 -13.88
CA ARG A 489 -32.09 -31.00 -13.99
C ARG A 489 -32.83 -29.70 -14.24
N LEU A 490 -32.42 -28.62 -13.57
CA LEU A 490 -32.87 -27.27 -13.89
C LEU A 490 -31.87 -26.64 -14.88
N LEU A 491 -32.30 -26.37 -16.10
CA LEU A 491 -31.44 -25.90 -17.20
C LEU A 491 -31.77 -24.49 -17.70
N GLU A 492 -33.00 -24.03 -17.51
CA GLU A 492 -33.42 -22.66 -17.82
C GLU A 492 -33.99 -21.99 -16.55
N PRO A 493 -34.08 -20.64 -16.49
CA PRO A 493 -34.80 -19.96 -15.42
C PRO A 493 -36.24 -20.45 -15.32
N ILE A 494 -36.75 -20.55 -14.09
CA ILE A 494 -38.13 -20.94 -13.77
C ILE A 494 -38.87 -19.75 -13.17
N SER A 495 -40.16 -19.60 -13.48
CA SER A 495 -40.97 -18.53 -12.90
C SER A 495 -41.17 -18.72 -11.39
N ASP A 496 -41.31 -17.63 -10.64
CA ASP A 496 -41.57 -17.70 -9.19
C ASP A 496 -42.85 -18.48 -8.86
N ARG A 497 -43.85 -18.39 -9.76
CA ARG A 497 -45.11 -19.14 -9.64
C ARG A 497 -44.87 -20.65 -9.75
N ASP A 498 -44.19 -21.09 -10.80
CA ASP A 498 -43.95 -22.52 -11.04
C ASP A 498 -43.00 -23.10 -9.99
N ALA A 499 -41.98 -22.34 -9.59
CA ALA A 499 -41.09 -22.72 -8.51
C ALA A 499 -41.83 -22.84 -7.17
N GLY A 500 -42.75 -21.92 -6.86
CA GLY A 500 -43.58 -21.97 -5.66
C GLY A 500 -44.48 -23.21 -5.63
N LEU A 501 -45.09 -23.57 -6.76
CA LEU A 501 -45.89 -24.80 -6.87
C LEU A 501 -45.07 -26.06 -6.59
N ILE A 502 -43.85 -26.15 -7.16
CA ILE A 502 -42.95 -27.30 -6.94
C ILE A 502 -42.50 -27.37 -5.47
N LEU A 503 -42.09 -26.25 -4.89
CA LEU A 503 -41.62 -26.20 -3.50
C LEU A 503 -42.72 -26.61 -2.52
N ASN A 504 -43.96 -26.14 -2.74
CA ASN A 504 -45.11 -26.53 -1.92
C ASN A 504 -45.48 -28.01 -2.11
N ALA A 505 -45.35 -28.54 -3.33
CA ALA A 505 -45.59 -29.96 -3.59
C ALA A 505 -44.53 -30.85 -2.92
N LEU A 506 -43.26 -30.43 -2.91
CA LEU A 506 -42.18 -31.13 -2.21
C LEU A 506 -42.37 -31.08 -0.69
N GLU A 507 -42.86 -29.96 -0.16
CA GLU A 507 -43.27 -29.83 1.25
C GLU A 507 -44.37 -30.82 1.61
N ALA A 508 -45.46 -30.84 0.83
CA ALA A 508 -46.58 -31.75 1.06
C ALA A 508 -46.19 -33.22 0.97
N ALA A 509 -45.11 -33.54 0.24
CA ALA A 509 -44.56 -34.88 0.11
C ALA A 509 -43.48 -35.21 1.16
N ASN A 510 -43.20 -34.34 2.14
CA ASN A 510 -42.13 -34.48 3.13
C ASN A 510 -40.75 -34.76 2.51
N ALA A 511 -40.47 -34.18 1.35
CA ALA A 511 -39.24 -34.40 0.59
C ALA A 511 -38.20 -33.29 0.85
N ASP A 512 -37.87 -33.05 2.13
CA ASP A 512 -37.06 -31.90 2.56
C ASP A 512 -35.69 -31.80 1.87
N GLY A 513 -35.03 -32.95 1.65
CA GLY A 513 -33.73 -32.99 0.95
C GLY A 513 -33.84 -32.52 -0.51
N SER A 514 -34.83 -33.01 -1.25
CA SER A 514 -35.07 -32.61 -2.65
C SER A 514 -35.58 -31.18 -2.74
N ARG A 515 -36.37 -30.72 -1.76
CA ARG A 515 -36.78 -29.32 -1.63
C ARG A 515 -35.57 -28.40 -1.49
N ALA A 516 -34.65 -28.71 -0.56
CA ALA A 516 -33.45 -27.89 -0.36
C ALA A 516 -32.55 -27.85 -1.60
N GLN A 517 -32.41 -28.99 -2.30
CA GLN A 517 -31.68 -29.07 -3.57
C GLN A 517 -32.34 -28.20 -4.65
N PHE A 518 -33.67 -28.28 -4.81
CA PHE A 518 -34.40 -27.49 -5.79
C PHE A 518 -34.35 -25.99 -5.48
N GLU A 519 -34.52 -25.61 -4.23
CA GLU A 519 -34.43 -24.20 -3.80
C GLU A 519 -33.02 -23.62 -4.03
N THR A 520 -31.99 -24.41 -3.74
CA THR A 520 -30.59 -24.04 -4.00
C THR A 520 -30.34 -23.89 -5.51
N ALA A 521 -30.78 -24.85 -6.31
CA ALA A 521 -30.67 -24.81 -7.76
C ALA A 521 -31.39 -23.59 -8.36
N LYS A 522 -32.58 -23.26 -7.86
CA LYS A 522 -33.33 -22.07 -8.29
C LYS A 522 -32.55 -20.78 -8.01
N VAL A 523 -32.07 -20.58 -6.79
CA VAL A 523 -31.32 -19.35 -6.44
C VAL A 523 -30.02 -19.24 -7.22
N PHE A 524 -29.31 -20.34 -7.44
CA PHE A 524 -28.12 -20.33 -8.30
C PHE A 524 -28.47 -20.03 -9.77
N MET A 525 -29.61 -20.53 -10.26
CA MET A 525 -30.13 -20.19 -11.59
C MET A 525 -30.43 -18.69 -11.71
N ASP A 526 -31.06 -18.10 -10.69
CA ASP A 526 -31.36 -16.67 -10.64
C ASP A 526 -30.08 -15.80 -10.65
N GLN A 527 -28.98 -16.31 -10.06
CA GLN A 527 -27.68 -15.63 -10.10
C GLN A 527 -27.03 -15.69 -11.49
N ILE A 528 -26.99 -16.85 -12.14
CA ILE A 528 -26.31 -17.01 -13.44
C ILE A 528 -27.11 -16.43 -14.62
N THR A 529 -28.41 -16.21 -14.45
CA THR A 529 -29.31 -15.59 -15.45
C THR A 529 -29.32 -14.06 -15.39
N ARG A 530 -28.51 -13.47 -14.50
CA ARG A 530 -28.27 -12.03 -14.41
C ARG A 530 -26.85 -11.72 -14.83
N CYS A 531 -26.68 -10.59 -15.49
CA CYS A 531 -25.36 -10.11 -15.86
C CYS A 531 -24.52 -9.89 -14.58
N PRO A 532 -23.34 -10.53 -14.47
CA PRO A 532 -22.43 -10.38 -13.33
C PRO A 532 -22.02 -8.93 -13.01
N PHE A 533 -22.15 -8.01 -13.98
CA PHE A 533 -21.67 -6.63 -13.85
C PHE A 533 -22.78 -5.59 -13.90
N CYS A 534 -23.69 -5.65 -14.88
CA CYS A 534 -24.77 -4.66 -14.99
C CYS A 534 -26.11 -5.14 -14.43
N GLN A 535 -26.21 -6.38 -13.93
CA GLN A 535 -27.37 -6.97 -13.26
C GLN A 535 -28.65 -7.09 -14.11
N GLU A 536 -28.59 -6.73 -15.39
CA GLU A 536 -29.67 -6.93 -16.36
C GLU A 536 -29.91 -8.43 -16.60
N GLU A 537 -31.10 -8.77 -17.09
CA GLU A 537 -31.42 -10.14 -17.51
C GLU A 537 -30.50 -10.62 -18.63
N ALA A 538 -30.24 -11.92 -18.61
CA ALA A 538 -29.47 -12.62 -19.61
C ALA A 538 -30.35 -13.61 -20.37
N LYS A 539 -30.12 -13.71 -21.68
CA LYS A 539 -30.61 -14.85 -22.44
C LYS A 539 -29.67 -16.03 -22.20
N LEU A 540 -30.11 -16.99 -21.40
CA LEU A 540 -29.39 -18.24 -21.14
C LEU A 540 -29.78 -19.30 -22.18
N THR A 541 -28.79 -19.95 -22.76
CA THR A 541 -28.92 -21.07 -23.69
C THR A 541 -28.10 -22.26 -23.20
N PRO A 542 -28.74 -23.38 -22.78
CA PRO A 542 -28.03 -24.59 -22.40
C PRO A 542 -27.39 -25.27 -23.63
N TRP A 543 -26.25 -25.93 -23.43
CA TRP A 543 -25.60 -26.74 -24.48
C TRP A 543 -26.10 -28.18 -24.42
N GLU A 544 -25.83 -28.94 -25.49
CA GLU A 544 -26.07 -30.38 -25.53
C GLU A 544 -25.34 -31.08 -24.36
N GLY A 545 -26.06 -31.93 -23.63
CA GLY A 545 -25.56 -32.60 -22.41
C GLY A 545 -25.94 -31.93 -21.09
N GLY A 546 -26.46 -30.70 -21.09
CA GLY A 546 -27.10 -30.08 -19.91
C GLY A 546 -26.18 -29.68 -18.75
N GLN A 547 -24.86 -29.73 -18.93
CA GLN A 547 -23.86 -29.33 -17.92
C GLN A 547 -23.06 -28.07 -18.31
N ALA A 548 -23.36 -27.51 -19.48
CA ALA A 548 -22.74 -26.32 -20.02
C ALA A 548 -23.83 -25.35 -20.49
N PHE A 549 -23.54 -24.06 -20.42
CA PHE A 549 -24.47 -23.02 -20.85
C PHE A 549 -23.70 -21.82 -21.39
N LYS A 550 -24.37 -21.06 -22.25
CA LYS A 550 -23.96 -19.72 -22.64
C LYS A 550 -25.06 -18.75 -22.21
N ALA A 551 -24.67 -17.65 -21.58
CA ALA A 551 -25.56 -16.54 -21.25
C ALA A 551 -25.04 -15.28 -21.93
N VAL A 552 -25.96 -14.46 -22.45
CA VAL A 552 -25.66 -13.17 -23.07
C VAL A 552 -26.52 -12.10 -22.43
N CYS A 553 -25.89 -11.02 -21.96
CA CYS A 553 -26.60 -9.90 -21.36
C CYS A 553 -27.54 -9.24 -22.38
N SER A 554 -28.78 -8.97 -21.98
CA SER A 554 -29.80 -8.33 -22.82
C SER A 554 -29.55 -6.82 -23.04
N ARG A 555 -28.71 -6.18 -22.21
CA ARG A 555 -28.39 -4.75 -22.35
C ARG A 555 -27.47 -4.52 -23.55
N SER A 556 -27.89 -3.65 -24.46
CA SER A 556 -27.21 -3.33 -25.73
C SER A 556 -25.75 -2.89 -25.57
N ASP A 557 -25.46 -2.18 -24.49
CA ASP A 557 -24.14 -1.59 -24.24
C ASP A 557 -23.23 -2.54 -23.48
N CYS A 558 -23.79 -3.50 -22.74
CA CYS A 558 -23.01 -4.47 -21.97
C CYS A 558 -22.57 -5.62 -22.88
N LYS A 559 -23.52 -6.33 -23.50
CA LYS A 559 -23.30 -7.49 -24.39
C LYS A 559 -22.26 -8.50 -23.87
N LEU A 560 -22.10 -8.61 -22.55
CA LEU A 560 -21.23 -9.59 -21.92
C LEU A 560 -21.74 -10.99 -22.25
N GLU A 561 -20.82 -11.86 -22.68
CA GLU A 561 -21.06 -13.28 -22.81
C GLU A 561 -20.37 -14.00 -21.65
N TRP A 562 -21.08 -14.86 -20.94
CA TRP A 562 -20.51 -15.71 -19.89
C TRP A 562 -21.10 -17.11 -19.90
N GLY A 563 -20.44 -18.04 -19.24
CA GLY A 563 -20.96 -19.38 -19.03
C GLY A 563 -19.89 -20.44 -18.92
N ILE A 564 -20.32 -21.69 -18.99
CA ILE A 564 -19.49 -22.87 -18.91
C ILE A 564 -19.35 -23.44 -20.33
N PHE A 565 -18.11 -23.53 -20.80
CA PHE A 565 -17.77 -24.04 -22.12
C PHE A 565 -17.03 -25.37 -21.96
N CYS A 566 -17.57 -26.42 -22.56
CA CYS A 566 -16.97 -27.74 -22.58
C CYS A 566 -16.64 -28.11 -24.04
N ARG A 567 -15.40 -28.48 -24.31
CA ARG A 567 -15.03 -29.18 -25.54
C ARG A 567 -14.89 -30.66 -25.20
N SER A 568 -15.17 -31.53 -26.17
CA SER A 568 -15.10 -32.99 -26.00
C SER A 568 -13.78 -33.40 -25.34
N HIS A 569 -13.83 -34.09 -24.20
CA HIS A 569 -12.69 -34.54 -23.38
C HIS A 569 -11.84 -33.47 -22.66
N GLU A 570 -12.23 -32.19 -22.66
CA GLU A 570 -11.56 -31.13 -21.89
C GLU A 570 -12.26 -30.83 -20.56
N ILE A 571 -11.52 -30.29 -19.59
CA ILE A 571 -12.08 -29.76 -18.33
C ILE A 571 -13.01 -28.58 -18.67
N PRO A 572 -14.21 -28.47 -18.07
CA PRO A 572 -15.11 -27.36 -18.32
C PRO A 572 -14.43 -26.03 -17.98
N ASN A 573 -14.55 -25.04 -18.87
CA ASN A 573 -13.96 -23.73 -18.69
C ASN A 573 -15.05 -22.68 -18.47
N VAL A 574 -14.91 -21.89 -17.41
CA VAL A 574 -15.69 -20.67 -17.23
C VAL A 574 -15.05 -19.58 -18.07
N ARG A 575 -15.89 -18.80 -18.78
CA ARG A 575 -15.43 -17.64 -19.53
C ARG A 575 -16.35 -16.46 -19.28
N PHE A 576 -15.76 -15.29 -19.20
CA PHE A 576 -16.41 -13.98 -19.30
C PHE A 576 -15.71 -13.22 -20.40
N TYR A 577 -16.42 -12.74 -21.41
CA TYR A 577 -15.82 -11.88 -22.43
C TYR A 577 -16.86 -10.98 -23.11
N THR A 578 -16.38 -9.83 -23.59
CA THR A 578 -17.11 -9.02 -24.56
C THR A 578 -16.46 -9.13 -25.93
N LYS A 579 -17.24 -8.91 -27.00
CA LYS A 579 -16.73 -9.00 -28.39
C LYS A 579 -15.71 -7.91 -28.72
N ASP A 580 -15.80 -6.76 -28.06
CA ASP A 580 -14.94 -5.59 -28.20
C ASP A 580 -13.71 -5.62 -27.26
N ARG A 581 -13.41 -6.77 -26.65
CA ARG A 581 -12.23 -6.90 -25.79
C ARG A 581 -10.94 -6.56 -26.54
N LYS A 582 -10.02 -5.91 -25.84
CA LYS A 582 -8.68 -5.61 -26.34
C LYS A 582 -7.80 -6.85 -26.19
N LYS A 583 -6.73 -6.94 -26.98
CA LYS A 583 -5.69 -7.95 -26.74
C LYS A 583 -5.04 -7.67 -25.39
N GLY A 584 -4.87 -8.71 -24.57
CA GLY A 584 -4.35 -8.60 -23.21
C GLY A 584 -5.27 -9.26 -22.18
N GLY A 585 -4.76 -9.46 -20.96
CA GLY A 585 -5.51 -10.06 -19.85
C GLY A 585 -6.28 -9.03 -19.03
N PHE A 586 -6.32 -9.24 -17.71
CA PHE A 586 -6.99 -8.35 -16.75
C PHE A 586 -6.56 -6.87 -16.86
N LYS A 587 -5.26 -6.59 -17.09
CA LYS A 587 -4.75 -5.22 -17.19
C LYS A 587 -5.43 -4.38 -18.29
N ASN A 588 -5.83 -4.99 -19.40
CA ASN A 588 -6.45 -4.27 -20.52
C ASN A 588 -7.98 -4.31 -20.50
N ASN A 589 -8.56 -5.35 -19.88
CA ASN A 589 -9.97 -5.65 -20.01
C ASN A 589 -10.74 -5.71 -18.68
N GLY A 590 -10.07 -5.65 -17.52
CA GLY A 590 -10.70 -5.70 -16.20
C GLY A 590 -11.57 -6.95 -16.01
N ARG A 591 -12.68 -6.78 -15.28
CA ARG A 591 -13.68 -7.82 -15.02
C ARG A 591 -14.36 -8.34 -16.29
N TRP A 592 -14.31 -7.61 -17.40
CA TRP A 592 -14.98 -7.98 -18.65
C TRP A 592 -14.24 -9.03 -19.49
N SER A 593 -13.06 -9.50 -19.05
CA SER A 593 -12.37 -10.63 -19.68
C SER A 593 -11.69 -11.50 -18.64
N ASP A 594 -12.25 -12.68 -18.39
CA ASP A 594 -11.70 -13.68 -17.48
C ASP A 594 -11.96 -15.09 -18.01
N GLN A 595 -11.04 -16.01 -17.74
CA GLN A 595 -11.16 -17.41 -18.14
C GLN A 595 -10.42 -18.31 -17.17
N TYR A 596 -11.11 -19.33 -16.67
CA TYR A 596 -10.52 -20.30 -15.76
C TYR A 596 -11.18 -21.67 -15.83
N GLU A 597 -10.46 -22.69 -15.37
CA GLU A 597 -10.94 -24.07 -15.32
C GLU A 597 -11.88 -24.28 -14.13
N LEU A 598 -13.02 -24.92 -14.40
CA LEU A 598 -13.99 -25.30 -13.38
C LEU A 598 -13.69 -26.73 -12.93
N LYS A 599 -13.01 -26.86 -11.79
CA LYS A 599 -12.89 -28.16 -11.12
C LYS A 599 -14.23 -28.52 -10.51
N CYS A 600 -14.94 -29.50 -11.08
CA CYS A 600 -16.09 -30.11 -10.42
C CYS A 600 -15.59 -30.99 -9.26
N PRO A 601 -16.27 -30.99 -8.10
CA PRO A 601 -16.00 -32.01 -7.07
C PRO A 601 -16.12 -33.40 -7.70
N GLU A 602 -15.24 -34.31 -7.30
CA GLU A 602 -15.09 -35.65 -7.89
C GLU A 602 -16.45 -36.28 -8.19
N ARG A 603 -16.62 -36.62 -9.47
CA ARG A 603 -17.79 -37.32 -9.99
C ARG A 603 -17.70 -38.76 -9.48
N ASN A 604 -18.32 -39.03 -8.33
CA ASN A 604 -18.64 -40.40 -7.94
C ASN A 604 -19.74 -40.96 -8.84
#